data_AF-M9MBM8-F1
#
_entry.id   AF-M9MBM8-F1
#
_cell.length_a   1.000
_cell.length_b   1.000
_cell.length_c   1.000
_cell.angle_alpha   90.00
_cell.angle_beta   90.00
_cell.angle_gamma   90.00
#
_symmetry.space_group_name_H-M   'P 1'
#
loop_
_entity.id
_entity.type
_entity.pdbx_description
1 polymer ?
#
loop_
_entity_poly.entity_id
_entity_poly.type
_entity_poly.pdbx_seq_one_letter_code
_entity_poly.pdbx_strand_id
1 'polypeptide(L)'
;MAANRESLHRAQGLVGCCAFLEKVRKSAASLRLPEDVTSSHATFTIIITVSSPTFANMVAQRYTLSALRSTLSAASNAPRQSVATSSRTFVSSPYSRSDRPPTGSFPPSSHPQQNDASSSTFSSSRPAANFGAEGVGSESKQTHFGFKTVAEEEKESMVASVFSSVASKYDVMNDAMSLGIHRLWKDHFVSKLDPRGGIKVLDVAGGTGDIALRILDHARTKHFDRETHVTVLDINPSMLKEGQKRFKQTMYWGGPQVTFQLGNAEQLDSSMPVPPEPVRGPNSKQPYLPPLISEPIADESIDLFTMAFGIRNCTHIDEVLKQAYRVLKPGGVFSCLEFGKVNVPFLAEAYKQYSFNVLPPLGQMLAGDRASYQYLVESIERFPTQPQFARMMKEAGFHLPGSPTATSLGFPAESGSAPGSEDVAGAWEDLTFGVATIWTGIKL
;
A
#
# COMPACT_ATOMS: atom_id res chain seq x y z
N MET A 1 -26.54 0.83 27.50
CA MET A 1 -25.88 -0.27 28.25
C MET A 1 -25.05 -1.21 27.37
N ALA A 2 -25.57 -1.73 26.24
CA ALA A 2 -24.88 -2.74 25.41
C ALA A 2 -23.40 -2.43 25.09
N ALA A 3 -23.09 -1.22 24.61
CA ALA A 3 -21.74 -0.80 24.24
C ALA A 3 -20.67 -0.94 25.36
N ASN A 4 -21.07 -1.02 26.63
CA ASN A 4 -20.15 -1.16 27.76
C ASN A 4 -19.85 -2.63 28.16
N ARG A 5 -20.41 -3.61 27.44
CA ARG A 5 -20.01 -5.04 27.57
C ARG A 5 -18.93 -5.43 26.57
N GLU A 6 -18.98 -4.92 25.33
CA GLU A 6 -17.94 -5.19 24.34
C GLU A 6 -16.59 -4.57 24.73
N SER A 7 -16.60 -3.36 25.31
CA SER A 7 -15.40 -2.72 25.88
C SER A 7 -14.76 -3.58 26.97
N LEU A 8 -15.58 -4.12 27.89
CA LEU A 8 -15.11 -5.02 28.96
C LEU A 8 -14.56 -6.34 28.42
N HIS A 9 -15.25 -6.99 27.47
CA HIS A 9 -14.76 -8.22 26.86
C HIS A 9 -13.46 -8.01 26.06
N ARG A 10 -13.31 -6.89 25.35
CA ARG A 10 -12.03 -6.54 24.69
C ARG A 10 -10.93 -6.28 25.72
N ALA A 11 -11.20 -5.57 26.81
CA ALA A 11 -10.23 -5.35 27.88
C ALA A 11 -9.79 -6.66 28.57
N GLN A 12 -10.74 -7.55 28.89
CA GLN A 12 -10.45 -8.87 29.46
C GLN A 12 -9.65 -9.76 28.50
N GLY A 13 -9.98 -9.72 27.19
CA GLY A 13 -9.19 -10.37 26.14
C GLY A 13 -7.75 -9.83 26.03
N LEU A 14 -7.56 -8.51 26.14
CA LEU A 14 -6.23 -7.90 26.16
C LEU A 14 -5.41 -8.34 27.39
N VAL A 15 -5.99 -8.32 28.58
CA VAL A 15 -5.31 -8.78 29.81
C VAL A 15 -4.93 -10.26 29.71
N GLY A 16 -5.82 -11.10 29.20
CA GLY A 16 -5.53 -12.51 28.91
C GLY A 16 -4.40 -12.69 27.90
N CYS A 17 -4.36 -11.87 26.85
CA CYS A 17 -3.30 -11.90 25.84
C CYS A 17 -1.93 -11.46 26.41
N CYS A 18 -1.89 -10.38 27.20
CA CYS A 18 -0.65 -9.94 27.87
C CYS A 18 -0.12 -11.01 28.85
N ALA A 19 -1.00 -11.58 29.69
CA ALA A 19 -0.64 -12.65 30.61
C ALA A 19 -0.17 -13.92 29.87
N PHE A 20 -0.78 -14.25 28.73
CA PHE A 20 -0.35 -15.35 27.87
C PHE A 20 1.03 -15.10 27.26
N LEU A 21 1.27 -13.91 26.67
CA LEU A 21 2.55 -13.54 26.06
C LEU A 21 3.69 -13.46 27.08
N GLU A 22 3.44 -12.95 28.28
CA GLU A 22 4.43 -12.93 29.37
C GLU A 22 4.74 -14.36 29.87
N LYS A 23 3.73 -15.23 29.93
CA LYS A 23 3.90 -16.64 30.29
C LYS A 23 4.66 -17.42 29.20
N VAL A 24 4.37 -17.17 27.92
CA VAL A 24 5.15 -17.69 26.77
C VAL A 24 6.59 -17.22 26.82
N ARG A 25 6.85 -15.93 27.08
CA ARG A 25 8.22 -15.39 27.27
C ARG A 25 8.96 -16.08 28.43
N LYS A 26 8.27 -16.34 29.54
CA LYS A 26 8.84 -17.04 30.71
C LYS A 26 9.11 -18.53 30.44
N SER A 27 8.25 -19.22 29.69
CA SER A 27 8.47 -20.62 29.28
C SER A 27 9.55 -20.77 28.21
N ALA A 28 9.61 -19.88 27.21
CA ALA A 28 10.62 -19.91 26.15
C ALA A 28 12.05 -19.80 26.71
N ALA A 29 12.23 -19.10 27.82
CA ALA A 29 13.52 -18.98 28.51
C ALA A 29 13.96 -20.23 29.30
N SER A 30 13.13 -21.30 29.39
CA SER A 30 13.43 -22.49 30.20
C SER A 30 13.20 -23.85 29.52
N LEU A 31 12.77 -23.89 28.25
CA LEU A 31 12.53 -25.15 27.55
C LEU A 31 13.80 -25.72 26.92
N ARG A 32 14.23 -26.91 27.39
CA ARG A 32 14.80 -27.91 26.48
C ARG A 32 13.64 -28.51 25.69
N LEU A 33 13.74 -28.54 24.37
CA LEU A 33 12.70 -29.11 23.51
C LEU A 33 12.75 -30.64 23.57
N PRO A 34 11.62 -31.34 23.77
CA PRO A 34 11.54 -32.79 23.57
C PRO A 34 11.50 -33.12 22.06
N GLU A 35 11.97 -34.31 21.69
CA GLU A 35 11.96 -34.81 20.31
C GLU A 35 10.59 -35.39 19.90
N ASP A 36 9.53 -34.59 20.04
CA ASP A 36 8.27 -34.82 19.30
C ASP A 36 7.35 -33.59 19.32
N VAL A 37 6.25 -33.65 18.53
CA VAL A 37 5.18 -32.63 18.35
C VAL A 37 5.37 -31.68 17.16
N THR A 38 4.93 -32.17 15.99
CA THR A 38 4.42 -31.35 14.88
C THR A 38 3.07 -30.72 15.24
N SER A 39 3.05 -29.57 15.95
CA SER A 39 1.78 -28.88 16.26
C SER A 39 1.80 -27.35 16.26
N SER A 40 0.79 -26.82 15.57
CA SER A 40 0.33 -25.42 15.54
C SER A 40 1.22 -24.37 14.87
N HIS A 41 0.67 -23.84 13.77
CA HIS A 41 1.01 -22.57 13.11
C HIS A 41 1.23 -21.41 14.10
N ALA A 42 0.49 -21.36 15.21
CA ALA A 42 0.66 -20.33 16.22
C ALA A 42 2.03 -20.44 16.92
N THR A 43 2.47 -21.64 17.30
CA THR A 43 3.66 -21.84 18.15
C THR A 43 4.93 -21.30 17.48
N PHE A 44 5.16 -21.67 16.22
CA PHE A 44 6.39 -21.28 15.51
C PHE A 44 6.41 -19.77 15.22
N THR A 45 5.36 -19.24 14.60
CA THR A 45 5.25 -17.81 14.29
C THR A 45 5.28 -16.92 15.54
N ILE A 46 4.65 -17.34 16.65
CA ILE A 46 4.71 -16.58 17.92
C ILE A 46 6.12 -16.62 18.52
N ILE A 47 6.83 -17.76 18.50
CA ILE A 47 8.21 -17.84 19.03
C ILE A 47 9.15 -16.94 18.23
N ILE A 48 9.08 -16.97 16.89
CA ILE A 48 9.84 -16.05 16.01
C ILE A 48 9.54 -14.61 16.39
N THR A 49 8.26 -14.28 16.49
CA THR A 49 7.81 -12.89 16.53
C THR A 49 8.05 -12.26 17.90
N VAL A 50 7.68 -12.95 18.99
CA VAL A 50 7.85 -12.46 20.37
C VAL A 50 9.33 -12.38 20.78
N SER A 51 10.22 -13.13 20.12
CA SER A 51 11.66 -13.07 20.34
C SER A 51 12.36 -11.94 19.58
N SER A 52 11.69 -11.26 18.64
CA SER A 52 12.30 -10.17 17.85
C SER A 52 12.33 -8.85 18.66
N PRO A 53 13.51 -8.21 18.84
CA PRO A 53 13.60 -6.91 19.51
C PRO A 53 12.76 -5.82 18.84
N THR A 54 12.74 -5.81 17.50
CA THR A 54 11.95 -4.87 16.69
C THR A 54 10.46 -5.03 16.98
N PHE A 55 9.96 -6.27 17.03
CA PHE A 55 8.54 -6.55 17.33
C PHE A 55 8.13 -6.07 18.73
N ALA A 56 8.98 -6.24 19.75
CA ALA A 56 8.70 -5.74 21.08
C ALA A 56 8.48 -4.20 21.08
N ASN A 57 9.29 -3.47 20.30
CA ASN A 57 9.13 -2.03 20.11
C ASN A 57 7.85 -1.66 19.35
N MET A 58 7.51 -2.37 18.27
CA MET A 58 6.27 -2.17 17.51
C MET A 58 5.02 -2.32 18.40
N VAL A 59 5.01 -3.38 19.22
CA VAL A 59 3.92 -3.66 20.16
C VAL A 59 3.83 -2.56 21.22
N ALA A 60 4.95 -2.10 21.78
CA ALA A 60 4.99 -1.00 22.73
C ALA A 60 4.49 0.33 22.13
N GLN A 61 4.93 0.69 20.92
CA GLN A 61 4.44 1.88 20.20
C GLN A 61 2.92 1.83 20.01
N ARG A 62 2.38 0.70 19.55
CA ARG A 62 0.94 0.55 19.28
C ARG A 62 0.09 0.61 20.55
N TYR A 63 0.56 0.05 21.67
CA TYR A 63 -0.12 0.21 22.96
C TYR A 63 -0.05 1.66 23.48
N THR A 64 1.07 2.35 23.29
CA THR A 64 1.21 3.78 23.67
C THR A 64 0.25 4.66 22.86
N LEU A 65 0.15 4.44 21.55
CA LEU A 65 -0.81 5.14 20.68
C LEU A 65 -2.27 4.80 21.02
N SER A 66 -2.56 3.55 21.41
CA SER A 66 -3.90 3.15 21.87
C SER A 66 -4.29 3.81 23.21
N ALA A 67 -3.34 3.92 24.15
CA ALA A 67 -3.51 4.64 25.41
C ALA A 67 -3.72 6.14 25.17
N LEU A 68 -2.94 6.77 24.27
CA LEU A 68 -3.15 8.15 23.85
C LEU A 68 -4.52 8.36 23.19
N ARG A 69 -4.93 7.48 22.27
CA ARG A 69 -6.24 7.57 21.58
C ARG A 69 -7.42 7.39 22.55
N SER A 70 -7.29 6.53 23.56
CA SER A 70 -8.32 6.36 24.59
C SER A 70 -8.38 7.53 25.59
N THR A 71 -7.24 8.07 26.02
CA THR A 71 -7.19 9.27 26.90
C THR A 71 -7.67 10.54 26.19
N LEU A 72 -7.32 10.73 24.91
CA LEU A 72 -7.86 11.83 24.08
C LEU A 72 -9.37 11.68 23.84
N SER A 73 -9.86 10.46 23.63
CA SER A 73 -11.30 10.17 23.54
C SER A 73 -12.03 10.45 24.86
N ALA A 74 -11.42 10.12 26.01
CA ALA A 74 -11.96 10.44 27.32
C ALA A 74 -11.98 11.96 27.58
N ALA A 75 -10.91 12.68 27.23
CA ALA A 75 -10.83 14.13 27.32
C ALA A 75 -11.87 14.83 26.43
N SER A 76 -12.13 14.30 25.22
CA SER A 76 -13.18 14.78 24.31
C SER A 76 -14.60 14.58 24.85
N ASN A 77 -14.80 13.65 25.79
CA ASN A 77 -16.10 13.36 26.42
C ASN A 77 -16.22 13.92 27.85
N ALA A 78 -15.26 14.72 28.32
CA ALA A 78 -15.39 15.41 29.60
C ALA A 78 -16.48 16.49 29.53
N PRO A 79 -17.47 16.51 30.45
CA PRO A 79 -18.53 17.50 30.42
C PRO A 79 -17.97 18.90 30.70
N ARG A 80 -18.19 19.85 29.77
CA ARG A 80 -17.82 21.25 29.97
C ARG A 80 -18.56 21.82 31.19
N GLN A 81 -17.84 22.15 32.25
CA GLN A 81 -18.40 22.93 33.36
C GLN A 81 -18.79 24.33 32.85
N SER A 82 -20.04 24.71 33.10
CA SER A 82 -20.58 26.01 32.71
C SER A 82 -20.09 27.11 33.66
N VAL A 83 -19.00 27.79 33.30
CA VAL A 83 -18.62 29.05 33.95
C VAL A 83 -19.62 30.12 33.52
N ALA A 84 -20.51 30.52 34.42
CA ALA A 84 -21.42 31.62 34.18
C ALA A 84 -20.66 32.95 34.25
N THR A 85 -20.79 33.79 33.23
CA THR A 85 -20.25 35.16 33.21
C THR A 85 -21.34 36.15 32.84
N SER A 86 -21.35 37.30 33.50
CA SER A 86 -22.55 38.16 33.58
C SER A 86 -22.83 38.96 32.30
N SER A 87 -24.12 39.21 32.06
CA SER A 87 -24.63 40.01 30.94
C SER A 87 -24.19 41.48 31.03
N ARG A 88 -23.70 42.03 29.91
CA ARG A 88 -23.80 43.48 29.63
C ARG A 88 -24.34 43.70 28.22
N THR A 89 -25.55 44.23 28.15
CA THR A 89 -26.16 44.81 26.95
C THR A 89 -25.46 46.10 26.56
N PHE A 90 -25.30 46.36 25.26
CA PHE A 90 -25.24 47.73 24.74
C PHE A 90 -25.76 47.82 23.29
N VAL A 91 -26.93 48.47 23.15
CA VAL A 91 -27.47 49.30 22.04
C VAL A 91 -27.34 48.83 20.57
N SER A 92 -28.37 49.15 19.79
CA SER A 92 -28.61 48.68 18.42
C SER A 92 -28.81 49.82 17.40
N SER A 93 -29.05 49.44 16.14
CA SER A 93 -29.73 50.23 15.09
C SER A 93 -28.82 51.14 14.20
N PRO A 94 -29.29 51.63 13.03
CA PRO A 94 -29.25 50.82 11.80
C PRO A 94 -28.82 51.60 10.52
N TYR A 95 -28.70 50.92 9.38
CA TYR A 95 -29.05 51.52 8.07
C TYR A 95 -29.55 50.49 7.04
N SER A 96 -30.14 50.93 5.93
CA SER A 96 -30.92 50.12 4.97
C SER A 96 -30.50 50.29 3.51
N ARG A 97 -30.92 49.33 2.65
CA ARG A 97 -31.31 49.40 1.20
C ARG A 97 -30.50 50.29 0.22
N SER A 98 -30.17 49.89 -1.00
CA SER A 98 -30.40 48.64 -1.79
C SER A 98 -29.37 48.59 -2.97
N ASP A 99 -29.51 48.15 -4.24
CA ASP A 99 -30.61 47.62 -5.08
C ASP A 99 -30.10 46.86 -6.36
N ARG A 100 -30.95 46.69 -7.39
CA ARG A 100 -30.72 46.09 -8.73
C ARG A 100 -31.52 46.86 -9.83
N PRO A 101 -31.58 46.40 -11.11
CA PRO A 101 -30.54 46.16 -12.14
C PRO A 101 -30.78 47.14 -13.35
N PRO A 102 -30.21 46.92 -14.57
CA PRO A 102 -30.81 46.06 -15.64
C PRO A 102 -29.73 45.18 -16.36
N THR A 103 -29.92 44.09 -17.11
CA THR A 103 -30.94 43.49 -18.02
C THR A 103 -30.91 43.92 -19.51
N GLY A 104 -30.52 42.98 -20.39
CA GLY A 104 -30.64 42.98 -21.87
C GLY A 104 -29.47 42.21 -22.53
N SER A 105 -29.54 41.63 -23.74
CA SER A 105 -30.66 41.14 -24.59
C SER A 105 -30.08 40.45 -25.85
N PHE A 106 -30.56 39.23 -26.19
CA PHE A 106 -30.32 38.50 -27.46
C PHE A 106 -31.23 39.01 -28.61
N PRO A 107 -31.24 38.48 -29.88
CA PRO A 107 -30.33 37.62 -30.70
C PRO A 107 -29.99 38.37 -32.05
N PRO A 108 -29.84 37.81 -33.30
CA PRO A 108 -29.79 36.42 -33.81
C PRO A 108 -28.71 36.08 -34.90
N SER A 109 -28.86 34.86 -35.43
CA SER A 109 -28.00 34.04 -36.32
C SER A 109 -28.04 34.31 -37.83
N SER A 110 -27.08 33.71 -38.58
CA SER A 110 -27.28 33.26 -39.98
C SER A 110 -26.41 32.02 -40.34
N HIS A 111 -26.95 31.13 -41.19
CA HIS A 111 -26.26 30.00 -41.86
C HIS A 111 -25.92 30.37 -43.32
N PRO A 112 -25.06 29.60 -44.04
CA PRO A 112 -25.50 28.46 -44.89
C PRO A 112 -24.91 27.10 -44.41
N GLN A 113 -25.55 25.93 -44.57
CA GLN A 113 -25.75 25.11 -45.79
C GLN A 113 -24.43 24.72 -46.50
N GLN A 114 -23.97 23.46 -46.41
CA GLN A 114 -24.46 22.20 -47.04
C GLN A 114 -23.97 22.00 -48.48
N ASN A 115 -23.38 20.83 -48.74
CA ASN A 115 -23.73 19.97 -49.87
C ASN A 115 -23.18 18.55 -49.65
N ASP A 116 -23.90 17.56 -50.16
CA ASP A 116 -23.63 16.13 -50.02
C ASP A 116 -22.75 15.57 -51.14
N ALA A 117 -22.12 14.42 -50.91
CA ALA A 117 -21.92 13.39 -51.93
C ALA A 117 -21.59 12.03 -51.30
N SER A 118 -22.41 11.01 -51.59
CA SER A 118 -22.12 9.61 -51.30
C SER A 118 -21.66 8.88 -52.56
N SER A 119 -20.74 7.91 -52.43
CA SER A 119 -20.61 6.80 -53.37
C SER A 119 -19.96 5.60 -52.68
N SER A 120 -20.17 4.41 -53.23
CA SER A 120 -19.88 3.13 -52.57
C SER A 120 -19.02 2.20 -53.43
N THR A 121 -18.56 1.11 -52.82
CA THR A 121 -18.24 -0.19 -53.46
C THR A 121 -17.27 -0.23 -54.64
N PHE A 122 -16.19 -1.00 -54.49
CA PHE A 122 -16.19 -2.35 -55.08
C PHE A 122 -15.19 -3.30 -54.39
N SER A 123 -15.31 -4.60 -54.70
CA SER A 123 -14.41 -5.66 -54.26
C SER A 123 -13.77 -6.36 -55.47
N SER A 124 -12.47 -6.62 -55.42
CA SER A 124 -11.80 -7.57 -56.31
C SER A 124 -10.61 -8.22 -55.58
N SER A 125 -10.09 -9.30 -56.13
CA SER A 125 -9.09 -10.15 -55.47
C SER A 125 -8.12 -10.76 -56.50
N ARG A 126 -7.17 -11.57 -56.01
CA ARG A 126 -6.19 -12.40 -56.77
C ARG A 126 -4.93 -11.65 -57.28
N PRO A 127 -3.79 -12.36 -57.49
CA PRO A 127 -2.75 -12.33 -56.45
C PRO A 127 -1.29 -12.19 -56.95
N ALA A 128 -0.37 -12.35 -55.99
CA ALA A 128 1.02 -12.79 -56.12
C ALA A 128 2.11 -11.77 -56.52
N ALA A 129 2.98 -11.48 -55.55
CA ALA A 129 4.43 -11.46 -55.74
C ALA A 129 5.08 -11.95 -54.43
N ASN A 130 6.07 -12.85 -54.51
CA ASN A 130 6.74 -13.41 -53.33
C ASN A 130 8.07 -12.67 -53.10
N PHE A 131 8.16 -11.88 -52.05
CA PHE A 131 9.42 -11.32 -51.56
C PHE A 131 9.64 -11.76 -50.12
N GLY A 132 10.71 -12.54 -49.91
CA GLY A 132 11.11 -12.98 -48.58
C GLY A 132 11.69 -11.81 -47.79
N ALA A 133 10.88 -11.22 -46.92
CA ALA A 133 11.42 -10.56 -45.74
C ALA A 133 11.83 -11.66 -44.75
N GLU A 134 13.11 -11.75 -44.43
CA GLU A 134 13.57 -12.64 -43.36
C GLU A 134 12.91 -12.17 -42.06
N GLY A 135 12.08 -13.05 -41.48
CA GLY A 135 11.40 -12.75 -40.23
C GLY A 135 12.42 -12.67 -39.10
N VAL A 136 12.80 -11.44 -38.72
CA VAL A 136 13.46 -11.19 -37.44
C VAL A 136 12.54 -11.74 -36.36
N GLY A 137 12.90 -12.89 -35.81
CA GLY A 137 12.17 -13.51 -34.72
C GLY A 137 12.21 -12.58 -33.53
N SER A 138 11.08 -11.94 -33.22
CA SER A 138 10.88 -11.33 -31.92
C SER A 138 10.87 -12.46 -30.91
N GLU A 139 12.02 -12.75 -30.29
CA GLU A 139 12.09 -13.56 -29.08
C GLU A 139 11.16 -12.91 -28.06
N SER A 140 10.02 -13.54 -27.80
CA SER A 140 9.05 -13.03 -26.85
C SER A 140 9.68 -13.03 -25.48
N LYS A 141 9.93 -11.83 -24.93
CA LYS A 141 10.62 -11.70 -23.66
C LYS A 141 9.86 -12.45 -22.57
N GLN A 142 10.59 -13.21 -21.76
CA GLN A 142 10.03 -14.14 -20.79
C GLN A 142 10.26 -13.64 -19.37
N THR A 143 9.22 -13.76 -18.55
CA THR A 143 9.21 -13.36 -17.15
C THR A 143 8.68 -14.50 -16.28
N HIS A 144 8.40 -14.19 -15.01
CA HIS A 144 8.19 -15.15 -13.95
C HIS A 144 6.87 -14.91 -13.20
N PHE A 145 5.98 -15.90 -13.27
CA PHE A 145 4.74 -15.97 -12.50
C PHE A 145 4.84 -17.16 -11.53
N GLY A 146 4.93 -16.90 -10.23
CA GLY A 146 5.19 -17.95 -9.24
C GLY A 146 6.52 -18.64 -9.56
N PHE A 147 6.52 -19.95 -9.75
CA PHE A 147 7.65 -20.74 -10.29
C PHE A 147 7.60 -21.00 -11.81
N LYS A 148 6.52 -20.60 -12.50
CA LYS A 148 6.40 -20.75 -13.96
C LYS A 148 7.18 -19.66 -14.70
N THR A 149 7.57 -19.96 -15.93
CA THR A 149 8.03 -18.97 -16.91
C THR A 149 6.90 -18.72 -17.90
N VAL A 150 6.64 -17.45 -18.23
CA VAL A 150 5.50 -16.97 -19.05
C VAL A 150 5.98 -15.80 -19.92
N ALA A 151 5.21 -15.41 -20.94
CA ALA A 151 5.52 -14.18 -21.67
C ALA A 151 5.29 -12.93 -20.79
N GLU A 152 6.03 -11.84 -21.02
CA GLU A 152 5.83 -10.58 -20.28
C GLU A 152 4.40 -10.05 -20.37
N GLU A 153 3.81 -10.08 -21.57
CA GLU A 153 2.43 -9.68 -21.85
C GLU A 153 1.37 -10.50 -21.08
N GLU A 154 1.68 -11.75 -20.70
CA GLU A 154 0.76 -12.63 -19.97
C GLU A 154 0.80 -12.38 -18.45
N LYS A 155 1.96 -11.99 -17.91
CA LYS A 155 2.17 -11.89 -16.45
C LYS A 155 1.23 -10.90 -15.79
N GLU A 156 1.08 -9.69 -16.34
CA GLU A 156 0.18 -8.67 -15.78
C GLU A 156 -1.27 -9.17 -15.72
N SER A 157 -1.74 -9.84 -16.78
CA SER A 157 -3.08 -10.43 -16.85
C SER A 157 -3.26 -11.56 -15.83
N MET A 158 -2.26 -12.45 -15.68
CA MET A 158 -2.28 -13.50 -14.67
C MET A 158 -2.32 -12.94 -13.24
N VAL A 159 -1.49 -11.93 -12.95
CA VAL A 159 -1.46 -11.22 -11.66
C VAL A 159 -2.81 -10.52 -11.41
N ALA A 160 -3.35 -9.81 -12.39
CA ALA A 160 -4.68 -9.19 -12.28
C ALA A 160 -5.80 -10.22 -12.04
N SER A 161 -5.71 -11.43 -12.61
CA SER A 161 -6.68 -12.51 -12.37
C SER A 161 -6.64 -13.02 -10.92
N VAL A 162 -5.43 -13.16 -10.34
CA VAL A 162 -5.24 -13.47 -8.92
C VAL A 162 -5.88 -12.37 -8.07
N PHE A 163 -5.42 -11.12 -8.21
CA PHE A 163 -5.86 -10.01 -7.34
C PHE A 163 -7.35 -9.67 -7.49
N SER A 164 -7.95 -9.79 -8.68
CA SER A 164 -9.40 -9.58 -8.86
C SER A 164 -10.25 -10.67 -8.21
N SER A 165 -9.80 -11.93 -8.23
CA SER A 165 -10.51 -13.04 -7.56
C SER A 165 -10.41 -12.99 -6.02
N VAL A 166 -9.33 -12.42 -5.48
CA VAL A 166 -9.11 -12.31 -4.02
C VAL A 166 -9.36 -10.92 -3.42
N ALA A 167 -9.71 -9.89 -4.18
CA ALA A 167 -9.80 -8.50 -3.68
C ALA A 167 -10.59 -8.34 -2.36
N SER A 168 -11.74 -9.01 -2.24
CA SER A 168 -12.59 -8.99 -1.05
C SER A 168 -12.11 -9.90 0.11
N LYS A 169 -11.11 -10.75 -0.15
CA LYS A 169 -10.48 -11.69 0.80
C LYS A 169 -9.02 -11.32 1.12
N TYR A 170 -8.42 -10.35 0.43
CA TYR A 170 -6.98 -10.07 0.46
C TYR A 170 -6.49 -9.72 1.88
N ASP A 171 -7.25 -8.93 2.64
CA ASP A 171 -6.92 -8.63 4.04
C ASP A 171 -7.07 -9.85 4.96
N VAL A 172 -8.04 -10.74 4.70
CA VAL A 172 -8.23 -12.00 5.46
C VAL A 172 -7.06 -12.95 5.20
N MET A 173 -6.58 -13.01 3.96
CA MET A 173 -5.36 -13.73 3.58
C MET A 173 -4.14 -13.15 4.30
N ASN A 174 -3.92 -11.84 4.26
CA ASN A 174 -2.82 -11.18 4.97
C ASN A 174 -2.89 -11.37 6.49
N ASP A 175 -4.07 -11.29 7.10
CA ASP A 175 -4.27 -11.59 8.53
C ASP A 175 -3.95 -13.04 8.86
N ALA A 176 -4.43 -14.00 8.06
CA ALA A 176 -4.20 -15.43 8.29
C ALA A 176 -2.71 -15.80 8.19
N MET A 177 -2.02 -15.38 7.13
CA MET A 177 -0.64 -15.79 6.84
C MET A 177 0.41 -15.15 7.77
N SER A 178 0.09 -13.98 8.34
CA SER A 178 0.96 -13.27 9.27
C SER A 178 0.46 -13.29 10.72
N LEU A 179 -0.62 -14.01 11.04
CA LEU A 179 -1.32 -13.93 12.33
C LEU A 179 -1.62 -12.47 12.76
N GLY A 180 -1.93 -11.61 11.79
CA GLY A 180 -2.15 -10.16 11.96
C GLY A 180 -0.90 -9.31 12.20
N ILE A 181 0.31 -9.91 12.25
CA ILE A 181 1.58 -9.22 12.50
C ILE A 181 1.90 -8.20 11.40
N HIS A 182 1.47 -8.43 10.16
CA HIS A 182 1.66 -7.47 9.07
C HIS A 182 1.08 -6.07 9.39
N ARG A 183 0.06 -5.98 10.25
CA ARG A 183 -0.51 -4.70 10.70
C ARG A 183 0.48 -3.92 11.56
N LEU A 184 1.31 -4.60 12.36
CA LEU A 184 2.40 -4.01 13.14
C LEU A 184 3.56 -3.58 12.24
N TRP A 185 3.92 -4.37 11.21
CA TRP A 185 4.91 -3.96 10.22
C TRP A 185 4.48 -2.68 9.46
N LYS A 186 3.21 -2.59 9.06
CA LYS A 186 2.65 -1.39 8.41
C LYS A 186 2.53 -0.18 9.34
N ASP A 187 2.14 -0.39 10.61
CA ASP A 187 2.11 0.66 11.63
C ASP A 187 3.54 1.22 11.88
N HIS A 188 4.54 0.34 11.94
CA HIS A 188 5.96 0.72 12.08
C HIS A 188 6.52 1.44 10.87
N PHE A 189 6.25 0.94 9.66
CA PHE A 189 6.67 1.54 8.39
C PHE A 189 6.23 3.01 8.28
N VAL A 190 4.96 3.32 8.55
CA VAL A 190 4.49 4.72 8.53
C VAL A 190 5.01 5.52 9.72
N SER A 191 5.13 4.92 10.92
CA SER A 191 5.72 5.57 12.10
C SER A 191 7.16 6.03 11.87
N LYS A 192 7.93 5.22 11.12
CA LYS A 192 9.32 5.45 10.71
C LYS A 192 9.46 6.54 9.65
N LEU A 193 8.60 6.54 8.63
CA LEU A 193 8.57 7.58 7.59
C LEU A 193 8.20 8.96 8.13
N ASP A 194 7.50 9.00 9.27
CA ASP A 194 7.08 10.19 9.99
C ASP A 194 6.46 11.33 9.13
N PRO A 195 5.53 11.03 8.19
CA PRO A 195 5.04 11.98 7.19
C PRO A 195 4.42 13.22 7.83
N ARG A 196 4.88 14.41 7.37
CA ARG A 196 4.52 15.71 7.92
C ARG A 196 4.92 16.86 6.98
N GLY A 197 4.19 17.97 7.03
CA GLY A 197 4.56 19.23 6.39
C GLY A 197 3.90 19.48 5.03
N GLY A 198 2.70 18.96 4.80
CA GLY A 198 1.96 19.22 3.54
C GLY A 198 2.48 18.44 2.33
N ILE A 199 3.19 17.33 2.55
CA ILE A 199 3.90 16.58 1.51
C ILE A 199 2.96 15.86 0.53
N LYS A 200 3.42 15.70 -0.72
CA LYS A 200 2.75 14.86 -1.73
C LYS A 200 3.31 13.43 -1.68
N VAL A 201 2.42 12.48 -1.44
CA VAL A 201 2.75 11.06 -1.34
C VAL A 201 2.15 10.28 -2.50
N LEU A 202 2.89 9.34 -3.07
CA LEU A 202 2.41 8.37 -4.04
C LEU A 202 2.49 6.97 -3.43
N ASP A 203 1.33 6.32 -3.21
CA ASP A 203 1.20 4.99 -2.60
C ASP A 203 0.88 3.95 -3.68
N VAL A 204 1.91 3.29 -4.20
CA VAL A 204 1.89 2.43 -5.40
C VAL A 204 1.61 0.96 -5.05
N ALA A 205 0.82 0.28 -5.90
CA ALA A 205 0.11 -0.97 -5.57
C ALA A 205 -0.70 -0.84 -4.26
N GLY A 206 -1.13 0.38 -3.96
CA GLY A 206 -1.76 0.75 -2.70
C GLY A 206 -3.26 0.55 -2.67
N GLY A 207 -3.88 -0.11 -3.66
CA GLY A 207 -5.28 0.12 -4.07
C GLY A 207 -6.35 0.04 -2.98
N THR A 208 -6.15 -0.78 -1.94
CA THR A 208 -7.08 -0.84 -0.78
C THR A 208 -6.96 0.36 0.18
N GLY A 209 -5.99 1.25 -0.01
CA GLY A 209 -5.73 2.47 0.76
C GLY A 209 -5.19 2.25 2.17
N ASP A 210 -4.69 1.05 2.52
CA ASP A 210 -4.31 0.74 3.91
C ASP A 210 -3.03 1.47 4.38
N ILE A 211 -2.08 1.78 3.49
CA ILE A 211 -0.91 2.60 3.80
C ILE A 211 -1.28 4.09 3.73
N ALA A 212 -1.87 4.54 2.63
CA ALA A 212 -2.39 5.91 2.49
C ALA A 212 -3.24 6.39 3.70
N LEU A 213 -4.13 5.55 4.23
CA LEU A 213 -4.93 5.88 5.40
C LEU A 213 -4.07 6.03 6.67
N ARG A 214 -3.05 5.19 6.85
CA ARG A 214 -2.10 5.30 7.97
C ARG A 214 -1.26 6.56 7.86
N ILE A 215 -0.79 6.90 6.66
CA ILE A 215 -0.01 8.12 6.37
C ILE A 215 -0.82 9.37 6.74
N LEU A 216 -2.09 9.44 6.30
CA LEU A 216 -3.00 10.53 6.63
C LEU A 216 -3.33 10.59 8.13
N ASP A 217 -3.68 9.47 8.77
CA ASP A 217 -3.95 9.44 10.23
C ASP A 217 -2.70 9.80 11.04
N HIS A 218 -1.49 9.37 10.62
CA HIS A 218 -0.23 9.68 11.30
C HIS A 218 0.11 11.16 11.22
N ALA A 219 0.16 11.73 10.01
CA ALA A 219 0.43 13.15 9.78
C ALA A 219 -0.57 14.02 10.56
N ARG A 220 -1.86 13.64 10.52
CA ARG A 220 -2.94 14.34 11.23
C ARG A 220 -2.88 14.24 12.75
N THR A 221 -2.56 13.06 13.31
CA THR A 221 -2.64 12.84 14.77
C THR A 221 -1.35 13.14 15.51
N LYS A 222 -0.18 12.98 14.87
CA LYS A 222 1.13 13.27 15.46
C LYS A 222 1.61 14.70 15.19
N HIS A 223 1.35 15.22 14.00
CA HIS A 223 1.87 16.53 13.54
C HIS A 223 0.79 17.59 13.28
N PHE A 224 -0.49 17.26 13.51
CA PHE A 224 -1.65 18.12 13.22
C PHE A 224 -1.80 18.52 11.74
N ASP A 225 -1.15 17.80 10.84
CA ASP A 225 -1.17 18.04 9.40
C ASP A 225 -2.59 17.79 8.80
N ARG A 226 -2.99 18.65 7.86
CA ARG A 226 -4.27 18.60 7.14
C ARG A 226 -4.10 18.86 5.63
N GLU A 227 -2.85 18.96 5.18
CA GLU A 227 -2.43 19.40 3.84
C GLU A 227 -1.69 18.28 3.11
N THR A 228 -1.04 17.36 3.84
CA THR A 228 -0.46 16.13 3.27
C THR A 228 -1.50 15.39 2.42
N HIS A 229 -1.11 15.07 1.19
CA HIS A 229 -1.94 14.45 0.16
C HIS A 229 -1.38 13.08 -0.22
N VAL A 230 -2.25 12.08 -0.41
CA VAL A 230 -1.84 10.76 -0.90
C VAL A 230 -2.58 10.37 -2.18
N THR A 231 -1.85 10.20 -3.28
CA THR A 231 -2.35 9.52 -4.47
C THR A 231 -2.19 8.02 -4.28
N VAL A 232 -3.32 7.31 -4.19
CA VAL A 232 -3.37 5.84 -4.15
C VAL A 232 -3.38 5.34 -5.60
N LEU A 233 -2.30 4.68 -6.01
CA LEU A 233 -2.11 4.18 -7.37
C LEU A 233 -2.05 2.65 -7.40
N ASP A 234 -2.82 2.04 -8.29
CA ASP A 234 -2.87 0.59 -8.49
C ASP A 234 -3.20 0.27 -9.96
N ILE A 235 -2.74 -0.88 -10.44
CA ILE A 235 -3.07 -1.39 -11.79
C ILE A 235 -4.45 -2.07 -11.80
N ASN A 236 -4.97 -2.48 -10.64
CA ASN A 236 -6.22 -3.21 -10.51
C ASN A 236 -7.38 -2.28 -10.11
N PRO A 237 -8.36 -2.01 -11.01
CA PRO A 237 -9.48 -1.12 -10.72
C PRO A 237 -10.36 -1.63 -9.57
N SER A 238 -10.49 -2.95 -9.40
CA SER A 238 -11.27 -3.54 -8.31
C SER A 238 -10.67 -3.25 -6.94
N MET A 239 -9.34 -3.26 -6.83
CA MET A 239 -8.63 -2.92 -5.59
C MET A 239 -8.88 -1.45 -5.22
N LEU A 240 -8.77 -0.53 -6.19
CA LEU A 240 -9.09 0.89 -6.01
C LEU A 240 -10.56 1.12 -5.62
N LYS A 241 -11.52 0.34 -6.15
CA LYS A 241 -12.91 0.42 -5.72
C LYS A 241 -13.12 -0.07 -4.28
N GLU A 242 -12.38 -1.07 -3.79
CA GLU A 242 -12.40 -1.43 -2.36
C GLU A 242 -11.75 -0.33 -1.49
N GLY A 243 -10.66 0.30 -1.96
CA GLY A 243 -10.06 1.46 -1.32
C GLY A 243 -11.03 2.64 -1.20
N GLN A 244 -11.75 2.97 -2.28
CA GLN A 244 -12.82 3.99 -2.26
C GLN A 244 -13.93 3.61 -1.26
N LYS A 245 -14.39 2.35 -1.22
CA LYS A 245 -15.40 1.88 -0.24
C LYS A 245 -14.91 2.02 1.21
N ARG A 246 -13.63 1.74 1.47
CA ARG A 246 -12.98 1.92 2.79
C ARG A 246 -12.92 3.41 3.15
N PHE A 247 -12.38 4.23 2.27
CA PHE A 247 -12.24 5.67 2.53
C PHE A 247 -13.58 6.37 2.75
N LYS A 248 -14.67 5.89 2.13
CA LYS A 248 -16.04 6.36 2.36
C LYS A 248 -16.55 6.21 3.80
N GLN A 249 -15.86 5.43 4.64
CA GLN A 249 -16.14 5.28 6.08
C GLN A 249 -15.22 6.17 6.95
N THR A 250 -14.35 6.97 6.33
CA THR A 250 -13.34 7.83 6.99
C THR A 250 -13.64 9.31 6.77
N MET A 251 -12.98 10.17 7.55
CA MET A 251 -13.12 11.63 7.40
C MET A 251 -12.42 12.23 6.18
N TYR A 252 -11.66 11.43 5.41
CA TYR A 252 -10.95 11.88 4.21
C TYR A 252 -11.81 11.74 2.94
N TRP A 253 -13.00 11.13 3.02
CA TRP A 253 -13.89 10.95 1.87
C TRP A 253 -14.35 12.27 1.26
N GLY A 254 -14.07 12.48 -0.03
CA GLY A 254 -14.40 13.72 -0.73
C GLY A 254 -13.60 14.94 -0.29
N GLY A 255 -12.59 14.76 0.57
CA GLY A 255 -11.62 15.79 0.92
C GLY A 255 -10.45 15.82 -0.08
N PRO A 256 -9.72 16.94 -0.19
CA PRO A 256 -8.62 17.12 -1.14
C PRO A 256 -7.32 16.38 -0.74
N GLN A 257 -7.35 15.52 0.30
CA GLN A 257 -6.17 14.83 0.84
C GLN A 257 -5.92 13.44 0.22
N VAL A 258 -6.83 12.91 -0.62
CA VAL A 258 -6.68 11.58 -1.21
C VAL A 258 -7.20 11.53 -2.65
N THR A 259 -6.40 10.91 -3.53
CA THR A 259 -6.75 10.61 -4.92
C THR A 259 -6.72 9.10 -5.15
N PHE A 260 -7.63 8.55 -5.94
CA PHE A 260 -7.64 7.13 -6.34
C PHE A 260 -7.45 7.02 -7.85
N GLN A 261 -6.33 6.44 -8.26
CA GLN A 261 -5.84 6.50 -9.64
C GLN A 261 -5.44 5.12 -10.16
N LEU A 262 -5.90 4.81 -11.36
CA LEU A 262 -5.46 3.63 -12.12
C LEU A 262 -4.11 3.94 -12.77
N GLY A 263 -3.14 3.05 -12.68
CA GLY A 263 -1.82 3.24 -13.33
C GLY A 263 -0.91 2.03 -13.18
N ASN A 264 0.03 1.86 -14.12
CA ASN A 264 1.07 0.84 -14.03
C ASN A 264 2.29 1.41 -13.30
N ALA A 265 2.77 0.69 -12.28
CA ALA A 265 3.97 1.06 -11.52
C ALA A 265 5.24 1.16 -12.39
N GLU A 266 5.27 0.42 -13.50
CA GLU A 266 6.40 0.34 -14.43
C GLU A 266 6.35 1.45 -15.51
N GLN A 267 5.23 2.19 -15.61
CA GLN A 267 4.99 3.23 -16.63
C GLN A 267 4.20 4.42 -16.05
N LEU A 268 4.76 5.08 -15.02
CA LEU A 268 4.12 6.21 -14.33
C LEU A 268 4.05 7.51 -15.16
N ASP A 269 4.62 7.54 -16.36
CA ASP A 269 4.56 8.65 -17.32
C ASP A 269 3.35 8.57 -18.27
N SER A 270 2.57 7.49 -18.19
CA SER A 270 1.55 7.12 -19.17
C SER A 270 0.19 6.87 -18.53
N SER A 271 -0.89 7.24 -19.22
CA SER A 271 -2.26 6.98 -18.77
C SER A 271 -2.78 5.62 -19.25
N MET A 272 -3.46 4.89 -18.37
CA MET A 272 -4.16 3.64 -18.69
C MET A 272 -5.60 3.90 -19.12
N PRO A 273 -6.17 3.09 -20.04
CA PRO A 273 -7.60 3.12 -20.33
C PRO A 273 -8.43 2.78 -19.08
N VAL A 274 -9.17 3.77 -18.55
CA VAL A 274 -10.08 3.56 -17.42
C VAL A 274 -11.29 2.72 -17.87
N PRO A 275 -11.58 1.58 -17.23
CA PRO A 275 -12.75 0.77 -17.58
C PRO A 275 -14.07 1.53 -17.36
N PRO A 276 -15.07 1.36 -18.24
CA PRO A 276 -16.36 2.03 -18.07
C PRO A 276 -17.08 1.57 -16.80
N GLU A 277 -17.65 2.52 -16.05
CA GLU A 277 -18.43 2.20 -14.85
C GLU A 277 -19.63 1.29 -15.20
N PRO A 278 -19.87 0.21 -14.43
CA PRO A 278 -20.96 -0.72 -14.73
C PRO A 278 -22.32 -0.04 -14.58
N VAL A 279 -23.17 -0.18 -15.61
CA VAL A 279 -24.48 0.47 -15.70
C VAL A 279 -25.33 0.13 -14.47
N ARG A 280 -25.57 1.14 -13.63
CA ARG A 280 -26.28 0.99 -12.35
C ARG A 280 -27.78 0.83 -12.58
N GLY A 281 -28.26 -0.41 -12.51
CA GLY A 281 -29.70 -0.69 -12.44
C GLY A 281 -30.37 0.01 -11.24
N PRO A 282 -31.66 0.41 -11.36
CA PRO A 282 -32.31 1.33 -10.41
C PRO A 282 -32.38 0.82 -8.97
N ASN A 283 -32.34 -0.50 -8.75
CA ASN A 283 -32.41 -1.13 -7.43
C ASN A 283 -31.02 -1.56 -6.88
N SER A 284 -29.91 -1.05 -7.44
CA SER A 284 -28.56 -1.48 -7.04
C SER A 284 -28.16 -1.00 -5.64
N LYS A 285 -27.98 -1.96 -4.72
CA LYS A 285 -27.55 -1.73 -3.33
C LYS A 285 -26.06 -1.39 -3.16
N GLN A 286 -25.26 -1.42 -4.22
CA GLN A 286 -23.85 -1.00 -4.17
C GLN A 286 -23.77 0.49 -3.77
N PRO A 287 -22.79 0.94 -2.95
CA PRO A 287 -22.58 2.37 -2.74
C PRO A 287 -22.22 3.05 -4.07
N TYR A 288 -22.65 4.30 -4.30
CA TYR A 288 -22.05 5.11 -5.37
C TYR A 288 -20.61 5.48 -5.00
N LEU A 289 -19.71 5.36 -5.96
CA LEU A 289 -18.29 5.69 -5.88
C LEU A 289 -17.97 6.54 -7.12
N PRO A 290 -17.05 7.52 -7.04
CA PRO A 290 -16.66 8.29 -8.21
C PRO A 290 -15.93 7.40 -9.22
N PRO A 291 -15.91 7.76 -10.52
CA PRO A 291 -15.04 7.13 -11.51
C PRO A 291 -13.58 7.11 -11.05
N LEU A 292 -12.81 6.16 -11.57
CA LEU A 292 -11.35 6.21 -11.46
C LEU A 292 -10.81 7.22 -12.48
N ILE A 293 -9.64 7.79 -12.20
CA ILE A 293 -8.86 8.57 -13.17
C ILE A 293 -7.59 7.80 -13.53
N SER A 294 -6.94 8.15 -14.64
CA SER A 294 -5.60 7.70 -14.98
C SER A 294 -4.88 8.80 -15.75
N GLU A 295 -3.82 9.34 -15.17
CA GLU A 295 -3.08 10.51 -15.66
C GLU A 295 -1.57 10.26 -15.46
N PRO A 296 -0.69 10.81 -16.31
CA PRO A 296 0.75 10.79 -16.08
C PRO A 296 1.14 11.42 -14.74
N ILE A 297 1.97 10.72 -13.95
CA ILE A 297 2.67 11.32 -12.81
C ILE A 297 3.89 12.08 -13.35
N ALA A 298 3.90 13.40 -13.16
CA ALA A 298 4.98 14.27 -13.62
C ALA A 298 6.30 13.99 -12.88
N ASP A 299 7.41 14.19 -13.59
CA ASP A 299 8.76 14.23 -13.04
C ASP A 299 8.85 15.19 -11.85
N GLU A 300 9.63 14.82 -10.84
CA GLU A 300 9.97 15.66 -9.68
C GLU A 300 8.76 16.30 -8.97
N SER A 301 7.63 15.59 -8.94
CA SER A 301 6.36 16.08 -8.40
C SER A 301 6.01 15.52 -7.02
N ILE A 302 6.63 14.39 -6.62
CA ILE A 302 6.35 13.63 -5.40
C ILE A 302 7.45 13.85 -4.35
N ASP A 303 7.07 13.94 -3.07
CA ASP A 303 8.00 14.07 -1.93
C ASP A 303 8.33 12.70 -1.32
N LEU A 304 7.34 11.79 -1.27
CA LEU A 304 7.46 10.45 -0.70
C LEU A 304 6.76 9.41 -1.58
N PHE A 305 7.49 8.37 -1.96
CA PHE A 305 6.98 7.21 -2.70
C PHE A 305 6.91 6.02 -1.74
N THR A 306 5.73 5.42 -1.56
CA THR A 306 5.54 4.19 -0.78
C THR A 306 5.03 3.04 -1.63
N MET A 307 5.51 1.84 -1.35
CA MET A 307 5.00 0.60 -1.95
C MET A 307 5.10 -0.55 -0.93
N ALA A 308 3.96 -1.10 -0.51
CA ALA A 308 3.91 -2.09 0.58
C ALA A 308 3.26 -3.41 0.14
N PHE A 309 4.04 -4.50 0.15
CA PHE A 309 3.68 -5.85 -0.27
C PHE A 309 3.17 -5.96 -1.73
N GLY A 310 3.57 -5.00 -2.57
CA GLY A 310 3.21 -4.94 -3.99
C GLY A 310 4.34 -5.29 -4.96
N ILE A 311 5.58 -4.85 -4.70
CA ILE A 311 6.63 -4.79 -5.73
C ILE A 311 7.08 -6.16 -6.25
N ARG A 312 7.02 -7.21 -5.44
CA ARG A 312 7.36 -8.58 -5.88
C ARG A 312 6.45 -9.15 -6.97
N ASN A 313 5.30 -8.51 -7.24
CA ASN A 313 4.34 -8.94 -8.26
C ASN A 313 4.59 -8.27 -9.63
N CYS A 314 5.35 -7.16 -9.66
CA CYS A 314 5.72 -6.43 -10.88
C CYS A 314 6.52 -7.30 -11.86
N THR A 315 6.46 -6.96 -13.14
CA THR A 315 7.20 -7.63 -14.23
C THR A 315 8.66 -7.20 -14.21
N HIS A 316 8.92 -5.88 -14.29
CA HIS A 316 10.24 -5.27 -14.27
C HIS A 316 10.43 -4.38 -13.02
N ILE A 317 10.98 -4.97 -11.96
CA ILE A 317 11.20 -4.29 -10.67
C ILE A 317 12.15 -3.09 -10.82
N ASP A 318 13.12 -3.14 -11.73
CA ASP A 318 14.04 -2.05 -12.02
C ASP A 318 13.35 -0.88 -12.75
N GLU A 319 12.35 -1.13 -13.60
CA GLU A 319 11.52 -0.05 -14.18
C GLU A 319 10.64 0.63 -13.13
N VAL A 320 10.09 -0.10 -12.15
CA VAL A 320 9.44 0.52 -10.98
C VAL A 320 10.40 1.44 -10.22
N LEU A 321 11.66 1.03 -10.03
CA LEU A 321 12.67 1.83 -9.33
C LEU A 321 13.09 3.07 -10.14
N LYS A 322 13.26 2.94 -11.47
CA LYS A 322 13.53 4.07 -12.39
C LYS A 322 12.38 5.07 -12.39
N GLN A 323 11.13 4.60 -12.51
CA GLN A 323 9.94 5.46 -12.46
C GLN A 323 9.76 6.13 -11.09
N ALA A 324 10.04 5.43 -9.98
CA ALA A 324 10.06 6.01 -8.64
C ALA A 324 11.10 7.14 -8.52
N TYR A 325 12.31 6.95 -9.06
CA TYR A 325 13.36 7.97 -9.09
C TYR A 325 12.98 9.17 -9.96
N ARG A 326 12.29 8.95 -11.08
CA ARG A 326 11.78 10.04 -11.96
C ARG A 326 10.76 10.92 -11.25
N VAL A 327 9.73 10.33 -10.63
CA VAL A 327 8.61 11.10 -10.05
C VAL A 327 8.97 11.80 -8.73
N LEU A 328 9.99 11.31 -8.00
CA LEU A 328 10.48 11.94 -6.78
C LEU A 328 11.26 13.24 -7.07
N LYS A 329 11.12 14.21 -6.17
CA LYS A 329 11.96 15.42 -6.12
C LYS A 329 13.39 15.11 -5.67
N PRO A 330 14.37 15.99 -5.93
CA PRO A 330 15.59 16.09 -5.12
C PRO A 330 15.24 16.23 -3.62
N GLY A 331 15.90 15.44 -2.76
CA GLY A 331 15.55 15.26 -1.36
C GLY A 331 14.37 14.31 -1.09
N GLY A 332 13.71 13.81 -2.13
CA GLY A 332 12.56 12.91 -2.04
C GLY A 332 12.93 11.48 -1.64
N VAL A 333 12.02 10.79 -0.95
CA VAL A 333 12.27 9.46 -0.37
C VAL A 333 11.44 8.39 -1.07
N PHE A 334 12.10 7.33 -1.52
CA PHE A 334 11.49 6.04 -1.83
C PHE A 334 11.55 5.14 -0.59
N SER A 335 10.45 4.48 -0.25
CA SER A 335 10.49 3.41 0.75
C SER A 335 9.54 2.26 0.41
N CYS A 336 10.07 1.05 0.53
CA CYS A 336 9.36 -0.18 0.23
C CYS A 336 9.31 -1.09 1.45
N LEU A 337 8.12 -1.62 1.76
CA LEU A 337 7.91 -2.68 2.74
C LEU A 337 7.52 -3.96 1.98
N GLU A 338 8.34 -5.00 2.03
CA GLU A 338 8.08 -6.25 1.30
C GLU A 338 8.55 -7.45 2.14
N PHE A 339 8.14 -8.66 1.77
CA PHE A 339 8.67 -9.89 2.37
C PHE A 339 10.17 -10.04 2.07
N GLY A 340 10.97 -10.31 3.10
CA GLY A 340 12.42 -10.48 3.00
C GLY A 340 12.85 -11.95 2.91
N LYS A 341 14.16 -12.20 3.02
CA LYS A 341 14.69 -13.54 3.34
C LYS A 341 15.02 -13.59 4.82
N VAL A 342 14.64 -14.68 5.49
CA VAL A 342 14.87 -14.86 6.93
C VAL A 342 16.38 -14.99 7.22
N ASN A 343 16.91 -14.10 8.06
CA ASN A 343 18.36 -13.95 8.28
C ASN A 343 18.98 -15.09 9.12
N VAL A 344 18.18 -15.93 9.76
CA VAL A 344 18.63 -17.03 10.64
C VAL A 344 18.48 -18.36 9.90
N PRO A 345 19.57 -19.08 9.53
CA PRO A 345 19.49 -20.21 8.60
C PRO A 345 18.53 -21.35 9.00
N PHE A 346 18.55 -21.79 10.25
CA PHE A 346 17.61 -22.80 10.77
C PHE A 346 16.16 -22.34 10.66
N LEU A 347 15.92 -21.05 10.89
CA LEU A 347 14.60 -20.44 10.84
C LEU A 347 14.12 -20.25 9.40
N ALA A 348 15.02 -19.94 8.48
CA ALA A 348 14.73 -19.81 7.06
C ALA A 348 14.23 -21.13 6.46
N GLU A 349 14.91 -22.25 6.73
CA GLU A 349 14.48 -23.56 6.23
C GLU A 349 13.14 -24.00 6.85
N ALA A 350 12.97 -23.81 8.17
CA ALA A 350 11.70 -24.12 8.83
C ALA A 350 10.54 -23.24 8.33
N TYR A 351 10.77 -21.94 8.09
CA TYR A 351 9.80 -21.03 7.49
C TYR A 351 9.48 -21.42 6.04
N LYS A 352 10.47 -21.84 5.25
CA LYS A 352 10.33 -22.32 3.88
C LYS A 352 9.50 -23.61 3.81
N GLN A 353 9.85 -24.62 4.60
CA GLN A 353 9.10 -25.87 4.70
C GLN A 353 7.67 -25.65 5.19
N TYR A 354 7.47 -24.76 6.18
CA TYR A 354 6.13 -24.35 6.59
C TYR A 354 5.35 -23.69 5.44
N SER A 355 5.97 -22.74 4.75
CA SER A 355 5.32 -21.95 3.71
C SER A 355 4.87 -22.79 2.52
N PHE A 356 5.74 -23.66 1.99
CA PHE A 356 5.38 -24.51 0.84
C PHE A 356 4.37 -25.62 1.19
N ASN A 357 4.47 -26.23 2.38
CA ASN A 357 3.66 -27.40 2.73
C ASN A 357 2.35 -27.07 3.46
N VAL A 358 2.25 -25.92 4.15
CA VAL A 358 1.10 -25.58 5.01
C VAL A 358 0.25 -24.44 4.46
N LEU A 359 0.85 -23.37 3.92
CA LEU A 359 0.06 -22.20 3.48
C LEU A 359 -0.89 -22.49 2.30
N PRO A 360 -0.51 -23.21 1.22
CA PRO A 360 -1.44 -23.48 0.12
C PRO A 360 -2.62 -24.38 0.51
N PRO A 361 -2.46 -25.49 1.28
CA PRO A 361 -3.60 -26.23 1.82
C PRO A 361 -4.47 -25.41 2.79
N LEU A 362 -3.87 -24.56 3.63
CA LEU A 362 -4.60 -23.69 4.55
C LEU A 362 -5.43 -22.63 3.79
N GLY A 363 -4.88 -22.05 2.71
CA GLY A 363 -5.59 -21.16 1.80
C GLY A 363 -6.78 -21.82 1.10
N GLN A 364 -6.62 -23.08 0.69
CA GLN A 364 -7.73 -23.87 0.16
C GLN A 364 -8.86 -24.08 1.18
N MET A 365 -8.51 -24.30 2.45
CA MET A 365 -9.49 -24.55 3.53
C MET A 365 -10.18 -23.28 4.02
N LEU A 366 -9.46 -22.16 4.13
CA LEU A 366 -9.99 -20.90 4.69
C LEU A 366 -10.59 -19.96 3.63
N ALA A 367 -9.95 -19.84 2.47
CA ALA A 367 -10.35 -18.90 1.42
C ALA A 367 -10.99 -19.59 0.20
N GLY A 368 -10.92 -20.92 0.11
CA GLY A 368 -11.32 -21.68 -1.08
C GLY A 368 -10.29 -21.61 -2.22
N ASP A 369 -9.08 -21.10 -1.95
CA ASP A 369 -8.11 -20.73 -2.97
C ASP A 369 -6.70 -21.19 -2.58
N ARG A 370 -6.25 -22.30 -3.18
CA ARG A 370 -4.85 -22.76 -3.11
C ARG A 370 -3.91 -21.96 -4.00
N ALA A 371 -4.40 -21.43 -5.12
CA ALA A 371 -3.57 -20.92 -6.20
C ALA A 371 -2.90 -19.59 -5.82
N SER A 372 -3.65 -18.67 -5.21
CA SER A 372 -3.11 -17.38 -4.75
C SER A 372 -2.09 -17.54 -3.62
N TYR A 373 -2.29 -18.51 -2.71
CA TYR A 373 -1.35 -18.83 -1.63
C TYR A 373 -0.09 -19.51 -2.16
N GLN A 374 -0.21 -20.40 -3.15
CA GLN A 374 0.94 -20.99 -3.85
C GLN A 374 1.76 -19.90 -4.57
N TYR A 375 1.11 -19.09 -5.39
CA TYR A 375 1.75 -17.97 -6.10
C TYR A 375 2.44 -17.00 -5.13
N LEU A 376 1.83 -16.69 -3.98
CA LEU A 376 2.46 -15.84 -2.97
C LEU A 376 3.79 -16.41 -2.50
N VAL A 377 3.82 -17.67 -2.04
CA VAL A 377 5.04 -18.29 -1.50
C VAL A 377 6.13 -18.36 -2.58
N GLU A 378 5.74 -18.67 -3.82
CA GLU A 378 6.66 -18.66 -4.97
C GLU A 378 7.16 -17.25 -5.32
N SER A 379 6.33 -16.21 -5.18
CA SER A 379 6.73 -14.80 -5.38
C SER A 379 7.72 -14.32 -4.31
N ILE A 380 7.52 -14.72 -3.05
CA ILE A 380 8.46 -14.43 -1.95
C ILE A 380 9.78 -15.20 -2.17
N GLU A 381 9.72 -16.41 -2.71
CA GLU A 381 10.94 -17.17 -3.00
C GLU A 381 11.72 -16.60 -4.20
N ARG A 382 11.05 -16.08 -5.24
CA ARG A 382 11.71 -15.40 -6.36
C ARG A 382 12.14 -13.95 -6.07
N PHE A 383 11.63 -13.29 -5.03
CA PHE A 383 12.02 -11.92 -4.70
C PHE A 383 13.51 -11.82 -4.32
N PRO A 384 14.24 -10.76 -4.73
CA PRO A 384 15.66 -10.60 -4.41
C PRO A 384 15.96 -10.57 -2.90
N THR A 385 17.17 -10.95 -2.51
CA THR A 385 17.65 -10.78 -1.13
C THR A 385 17.80 -9.30 -0.76
N GLN A 386 17.82 -8.99 0.53
CA GLN A 386 17.93 -7.61 1.02
C GLN A 386 19.12 -6.82 0.43
N PRO A 387 20.34 -7.38 0.31
CA PRO A 387 21.46 -6.73 -0.39
C PRO A 387 21.23 -6.56 -1.90
N GLN A 388 20.59 -7.52 -2.56
CA GLN A 388 20.35 -7.44 -4.01
C GLN A 388 19.34 -6.33 -4.35
N PHE A 389 18.22 -6.25 -3.63
CA PHE A 389 17.25 -5.18 -3.84
C PHE A 389 17.83 -3.80 -3.49
N ALA A 390 18.65 -3.69 -2.44
CA ALA A 390 19.39 -2.47 -2.13
C ALA A 390 20.38 -2.05 -3.24
N ARG A 391 21.01 -3.01 -3.93
CA ARG A 391 21.85 -2.73 -5.12
C ARG A 391 21.01 -2.28 -6.32
N MET A 392 19.86 -2.89 -6.59
CA MET A 392 18.95 -2.42 -7.65
C MET A 392 18.48 -0.98 -7.42
N MET A 393 18.22 -0.59 -6.17
CA MET A 393 17.89 0.80 -5.82
C MET A 393 19.06 1.76 -6.11
N LYS A 394 20.29 1.36 -5.75
CA LYS A 394 21.52 2.11 -6.00
C LYS A 394 21.85 2.22 -7.49
N GLU A 395 21.57 1.18 -8.28
CA GLU A 395 21.68 1.15 -9.74
C GLU A 395 20.62 2.05 -10.42
N ALA A 396 19.43 2.17 -9.85
CA ALA A 396 18.41 3.14 -10.26
C ALA A 396 18.71 4.60 -9.82
N GLY A 397 19.85 4.85 -9.16
CA GLY A 397 20.32 6.18 -8.76
C GLY A 397 20.05 6.59 -7.31
N PHE A 398 19.35 5.78 -6.52
CA PHE A 398 19.07 6.14 -5.12
C PHE A 398 20.33 6.13 -4.25
N HIS A 399 20.52 7.21 -3.50
CA HIS A 399 21.45 7.23 -2.38
C HIS A 399 20.82 6.43 -1.22
N LEU A 400 21.56 5.43 -0.75
CA LEU A 400 21.12 4.58 0.34
C LEU A 400 21.45 5.24 1.70
N PRO A 401 20.58 5.10 2.73
CA PRO A 401 20.95 5.43 4.10
C PRO A 401 22.19 4.64 4.53
N GLY A 402 22.95 5.21 5.48
CA GLY A 402 24.27 4.69 5.86
C GLY A 402 25.41 5.00 4.88
N SER A 403 25.12 5.45 3.66
CA SER A 403 26.16 6.08 2.82
C SER A 403 26.65 7.39 3.46
N PRO A 404 27.91 7.80 3.24
CA PRO A 404 28.43 9.06 3.80
C PRO A 404 27.61 10.29 3.40
N THR A 405 27.08 10.32 2.16
CA THR A 405 26.25 11.41 1.64
C THR A 405 24.87 11.45 2.29
N ALA A 406 24.19 10.31 2.45
CA ALA A 406 22.91 10.27 3.15
C ALA A 406 23.08 10.66 4.63
N THR A 407 24.16 10.17 5.26
CA THR A 407 24.48 10.46 6.67
C THR A 407 24.77 11.94 6.91
N SER A 408 25.51 12.62 6.01
CA SER A 408 25.79 14.06 6.14
C SER A 408 24.56 14.95 5.93
N LEU A 409 23.54 14.43 5.23
CA LEU A 409 22.23 15.07 5.05
C LEU A 409 21.23 14.71 6.16
N GLY A 410 21.65 13.96 7.19
CA GLY A 410 20.83 13.63 8.36
C GLY A 410 19.96 12.38 8.24
N PHE A 411 20.12 11.59 7.17
CA PHE A 411 19.48 10.27 7.06
C PHE A 411 20.36 9.20 7.73
N PRO A 412 19.94 8.62 8.87
CA PRO A 412 20.76 7.67 9.60
C PRO A 412 20.90 6.34 8.84
N ALA A 413 21.93 5.56 9.17
CA ALA A 413 22.02 4.17 8.75
C ALA A 413 20.88 3.34 9.35
N GLU A 414 20.29 2.48 8.53
CA GLU A 414 19.37 1.44 8.99
C GLU A 414 20.14 0.28 9.68
N SER A 415 19.44 -0.69 10.24
CA SER A 415 20.06 -1.82 10.98
C SER A 415 20.57 -2.97 10.10
N GLY A 416 20.23 -2.98 8.81
CA GLY A 416 20.50 -4.07 7.88
C GLY A 416 21.96 -4.22 7.49
N SER A 417 22.51 -5.41 7.70
CA SER A 417 23.84 -5.82 7.25
C SER A 417 23.87 -7.32 6.98
N ALA A 418 24.61 -7.72 5.94
CA ALA A 418 24.86 -9.11 5.59
C ALA A 418 26.34 -9.30 5.15
N PRO A 419 26.90 -10.52 5.21
CA PRO A 419 28.24 -10.77 4.69
C PRO A 419 28.31 -10.48 3.17
N GLY A 420 29.30 -9.71 2.72
CA GLY A 420 29.40 -9.34 1.31
C GLY A 420 28.36 -8.31 0.86
N SER A 421 27.85 -7.48 1.78
CA SER A 421 26.93 -6.37 1.51
C SER A 421 27.46 -5.02 2.00
N GLU A 422 28.77 -4.89 2.19
CA GLU A 422 29.42 -3.71 2.80
C GLU A 422 29.18 -2.43 1.99
N ASP A 423 28.93 -2.55 0.69
CA ASP A 423 28.65 -1.45 -0.23
C ASP A 423 27.18 -0.94 -0.18
N VAL A 424 26.30 -1.65 0.52
CA VAL A 424 24.86 -1.33 0.70
C VAL A 424 24.38 -1.51 2.15
N ALA A 425 25.30 -1.66 3.11
CA ALA A 425 24.96 -1.82 4.52
C ALA A 425 24.28 -0.54 5.06
N GLY A 426 23.24 -0.72 5.89
CA GLY A 426 22.43 0.38 6.40
C GLY A 426 21.34 0.88 5.44
N ALA A 427 21.06 0.19 4.33
CA ALA A 427 20.01 0.55 3.39
C ALA A 427 18.61 -0.02 3.70
N TRP A 428 18.52 -0.97 4.65
CA TRP A 428 17.27 -1.66 5.00
C TRP A 428 17.17 -1.97 6.50
N GLU A 429 15.95 -2.17 6.99
CA GLU A 429 15.64 -2.65 8.35
C GLU A 429 14.87 -3.97 8.27
N ASP A 430 15.43 -5.04 8.86
CA ASP A 430 14.76 -6.34 8.94
C ASP A 430 13.77 -6.41 10.10
N LEU A 431 12.52 -6.72 9.76
CA LEU A 431 11.41 -6.90 10.70
C LEU A 431 11.21 -8.40 10.95
N THR A 432 11.00 -8.79 12.21
CA THR A 432 10.71 -10.19 12.57
C THR A 432 11.75 -11.16 11.99
N PHE A 433 13.04 -10.84 12.15
CA PHE A 433 14.20 -11.61 11.65
C PHE A 433 14.29 -11.78 10.11
N GLY A 434 13.78 -10.81 9.34
CA GLY A 434 13.85 -10.80 7.88
C GLY A 434 12.67 -11.48 7.19
N VAL A 435 11.60 -11.79 7.93
CA VAL A 435 10.32 -12.23 7.32
C VAL A 435 9.69 -11.09 6.50
N ALA A 436 9.80 -9.86 6.99
CA ALA A 436 9.49 -8.64 6.24
C ALA A 436 10.63 -7.63 6.44
N THR A 437 10.82 -6.75 5.47
CA THR A 437 11.94 -5.80 5.46
C THR A 437 11.46 -4.46 4.93
N ILE A 438 12.00 -3.37 5.48
CA ILE A 438 11.82 -2.02 4.96
C ILE A 438 13.12 -1.60 4.29
N TRP A 439 13.08 -1.22 3.01
CA TRP A 439 14.18 -0.55 2.32
C TRP A 439 13.88 0.93 2.16
N THR A 440 14.91 1.76 2.25
CA THR A 440 14.82 3.22 2.13
C THR A 440 15.84 3.71 1.10
N GLY A 441 15.44 4.60 0.20
CA GLY A 441 16.30 5.20 -0.82
C GLY A 441 15.98 6.68 -0.99
N ILE A 442 17.01 7.50 -1.20
CA ILE A 442 16.90 8.97 -1.23
C ILE A 442 17.36 9.44 -2.61
N LYS A 443 16.56 10.28 -3.27
CA LYS A 443 16.99 11.04 -4.45
C LYS A 443 17.66 12.33 -3.98
N LEU A 444 18.81 12.67 -4.55
CA LEU A 444 19.59 13.87 -4.21
C LEU A 444 19.75 14.78 -5.44
#